data_AF-A0A838EPQ5-F1
#
_entry.id   AF-A0A838EPQ5-F1
#
_cell.length_a   1.000
_cell.length_b   1.000
_cell.length_c   1.000
_cell.angle_alpha   90.00
_cell.angle_beta   90.00
_cell.angle_gamma   90.00
#
_symmetry.space_group_name_H-M   'P 1'
#
loop_
_entity.id
_entity.type
_entity.pdbx_description
1 polymer ?
#
loop_
_entity_poly.entity_id
_entity_poly.type
_entity_poly.pdbx_seq_one_letter_code
_entity_poly.pdbx_strand_id
1 'polypeptide(L)'
;MGKRSGLGYAYIKQLDSLMAIGESRHQAKQAIRETTDTKRWNVSTGKIHSHTTRRVYQQQIMAFADWVKETHHVNDHAIVAAHADEWATQYLQALIEKGRSPWTLQTIRSALRMVLGREVSSSLKLPKRTREAITRSRLPVKQDAHFQPKNWPEHVRFAQAIGLRYAEMRDLRVGNVTIMPDGTISVHVENGKGGKSRDVTVLADDEQDILAMIEGREPRE
;
A
#
# COMPACT_ATOMS: atom_id res chain seq x y z
N MET A 1 30.43 13.22 -25.89
CA MET A 1 29.54 13.58 -24.76
C MET A 1 28.32 12.67 -24.82
N GLY A 2 28.19 11.71 -23.89
CA GLY A 2 27.07 10.77 -23.90
C GLY A 2 25.74 11.49 -23.71
N LYS A 3 24.72 11.13 -24.51
CA LYS A 3 23.37 11.70 -24.46
C LYS A 3 22.82 11.51 -23.04
N ARG A 4 22.66 12.59 -22.27
CA ARG A 4 22.11 12.51 -20.92
C ARG A 4 20.72 11.87 -21.00
N SER A 5 20.47 10.88 -20.16
CA SER A 5 19.15 10.24 -20.13
C SER A 5 18.10 11.26 -19.70
N GLY A 6 16.97 11.30 -20.41
CA GLY A 6 15.84 12.15 -20.04
C GLY A 6 15.33 11.85 -18.63
N LEU A 7 14.73 12.86 -17.99
CA LEU A 7 14.30 12.84 -16.59
C LEU A 7 13.49 11.59 -16.19
N GLY A 8 12.51 11.23 -17.02
CA GLY A 8 11.67 10.05 -16.76
C GLY A 8 12.43 8.73 -16.77
N TYR A 9 13.40 8.57 -17.69
CA TYR A 9 14.24 7.37 -17.73
C TYR A 9 15.13 7.27 -16.50
N ALA A 10 15.72 8.40 -16.07
CA ALA A 10 16.55 8.44 -14.86
C ALA A 10 15.76 7.98 -13.63
N TYR A 11 14.53 8.46 -13.46
CA TYR A 11 13.67 8.06 -12.34
C TYR A 11 13.19 6.62 -12.40
N ILE A 12 12.89 6.09 -13.59
CA ILE A 12 12.57 4.66 -13.75
C ILE A 12 13.76 3.81 -13.33
N LYS A 13 14.96 4.11 -13.84
CA LYS A 13 16.19 3.38 -13.49
C LYS A 13 16.46 3.42 -11.99
N GLN A 14 16.23 4.56 -11.35
CA GLN A 14 16.38 4.70 -9.91
C GLN A 14 15.33 3.91 -9.12
N LEU A 15 14.06 3.92 -9.53
CA LEU A 15 13.04 3.10 -8.88
C LEU A 15 13.36 1.60 -9.00
N ASP A 16 13.88 1.18 -10.15
CA ASP A 16 14.23 -0.23 -10.39
C ASP A 16 15.43 -0.66 -9.55
N SER A 17 16.42 0.20 -9.30
CA SER A 17 17.54 -0.12 -8.39
C SER A 17 17.13 -0.20 -6.90
N LEU A 18 15.95 0.33 -6.55
CA LEU A 18 15.39 0.28 -5.22
C LEU A 18 14.46 -0.93 -5.01
N MET A 19 14.18 -1.72 -6.05
CA MET A 19 13.34 -2.92 -5.94
C MET A 19 14.05 -4.02 -5.14
N ALA A 20 13.27 -4.68 -4.29
CA ALA A 20 13.68 -5.81 -3.44
C ALA A 20 12.56 -6.85 -3.45
N ILE A 21 12.23 -7.33 -4.65
CA ILE A 21 11.16 -8.31 -4.87
C ILE A 21 11.65 -9.69 -4.44
N GLY A 22 10.78 -10.46 -3.78
CA GLY A 22 11.14 -11.76 -3.19
C GLY A 22 11.69 -11.66 -1.76
N GLU A 23 12.19 -10.48 -1.36
CA GLU A 23 12.67 -10.26 0.01
C GLU A 23 11.52 -9.97 0.98
N SER A 24 11.52 -10.62 2.14
CA SER A 24 10.54 -10.36 3.19
C SER A 24 10.72 -8.96 3.78
N ARG A 25 9.76 -8.08 3.49
CA ARG A 25 9.70 -6.73 4.08
C ARG A 25 9.64 -6.77 5.60
N HIS A 26 9.06 -7.82 6.18
CA HIS A 26 8.97 -7.98 7.62
C HIS A 26 10.35 -8.21 8.23
N GLN A 27 11.08 -9.20 7.70
CA GLN A 27 12.43 -9.55 8.15
C GLN A 27 13.40 -8.37 7.95
N ALA A 28 13.36 -7.71 6.79
CA ALA A 28 14.18 -6.52 6.54
C ALA A 28 13.94 -5.41 7.58
N LYS A 29 12.70 -5.22 8.04
CA LYS A 29 12.40 -4.26 9.13
C LYS A 29 12.83 -4.75 10.50
N GLN A 30 12.81 -6.05 10.76
CA GLN A 30 13.30 -6.62 12.03
C GLN A 30 14.81 -6.46 12.15
N ALA A 31 15.57 -6.81 11.11
CA ALA A 31 17.02 -6.64 11.07
C ALA A 31 17.44 -5.18 11.33
N ILE A 32 16.74 -4.20 10.73
CA ILE A 32 17.02 -2.78 11.00
C ILE A 32 16.70 -2.39 12.45
N ARG A 33 15.66 -2.96 13.05
CA ARG A 33 15.29 -2.66 14.45
C ARG A 33 16.29 -3.25 15.44
N GLU A 34 16.84 -4.42 15.16
CA GLU A 34 17.84 -5.08 16.00
C GLU A 34 19.17 -4.31 16.00
N THR A 35 19.50 -3.67 14.87
CA THR A 35 20.74 -2.91 14.68
C THR A 35 20.63 -1.43 15.07
N THR A 36 19.41 -0.91 15.28
CA THR A 36 19.19 0.52 15.59
C THR A 36 18.85 0.73 17.07
N ASP A 37 19.70 1.44 17.80
CA ASP A 37 19.47 1.76 19.22
C ASP A 37 18.20 2.61 19.45
N THR A 38 17.86 3.50 18.51
CA THR A 38 16.62 4.27 18.59
C THR A 38 15.42 3.46 18.09
N LYS A 39 14.59 2.99 19.03
CA LYS A 39 13.30 2.36 18.73
C LYS A 39 12.33 3.36 18.10
N ARG A 40 12.27 3.38 16.76
CA ARG A 40 11.28 4.16 16.00
C ARG A 40 10.13 3.26 15.57
N TRP A 41 8.90 3.77 15.75
CA TRP A 41 7.70 3.11 15.22
C TRP A 41 7.76 2.95 13.68
N ASN A 42 8.31 3.95 12.98
CA ASN A 42 8.41 3.99 11.53
C ASN A 42 9.82 3.65 11.02
N VAL A 43 10.05 2.37 10.73
CA VAL A 43 11.28 1.93 10.06
C VAL A 43 11.06 1.85 8.54
N SER A 44 11.93 2.50 7.78
CA SER A 44 12.03 2.39 6.33
C SER A 44 13.18 1.45 5.98
N THR A 45 12.95 0.55 5.03
CA THR A 45 14.01 -0.33 4.49
C THR A 45 14.81 0.35 3.38
N GLY A 46 14.38 1.53 2.92
CA GLY A 46 14.94 2.18 1.73
C GLY A 46 14.68 1.42 0.42
N LYS A 47 13.89 0.35 0.46
CA LYS A 47 13.61 -0.54 -0.67
C LYS A 47 12.12 -0.67 -0.95
N ILE A 48 11.79 -1.09 -2.18
CA ILE A 48 10.44 -1.32 -2.66
C ILE A 48 10.21 -2.82 -2.81
N HIS A 49 9.43 -3.40 -1.90
CA HIS A 49 9.14 -4.84 -1.84
C HIS A 49 7.84 -5.24 -2.56
N SER A 50 7.30 -4.37 -3.43
CA SER A 50 6.00 -4.61 -4.06
C SER A 50 5.90 -3.93 -5.42
N HIS A 51 5.53 -4.70 -6.44
CA HIS A 51 5.24 -4.20 -7.78
C HIS A 51 4.16 -3.12 -7.77
N THR A 52 3.11 -3.28 -6.94
CA THR A 52 2.06 -2.27 -6.78
C THR A 52 2.62 -0.96 -6.23
N THR A 53 3.50 -1.03 -5.22
CA THR A 53 4.13 0.18 -4.66
C THR A 53 5.03 0.85 -5.70
N ARG A 54 5.84 0.06 -6.43
CA ARG A 54 6.68 0.57 -7.52
C ARG A 54 5.86 1.28 -8.59
N ARG A 55 4.75 0.66 -9.05
CA ARG A 55 3.85 1.27 -10.04
C ARG A 55 3.26 2.58 -9.55
N VAL A 56 2.78 2.64 -8.30
CA VAL A 56 2.26 3.88 -7.71
C VAL A 56 3.33 4.95 -7.64
N TYR A 57 4.55 4.60 -7.19
CA TYR A 57 5.64 5.55 -7.07
C TYR A 57 6.11 6.07 -8.43
N GLN A 58 6.19 5.19 -9.45
CA GLN A 58 6.43 5.61 -10.82
C GLN A 58 5.38 6.63 -11.28
N GLN A 59 4.09 6.34 -11.09
CA GLN A 59 3.02 7.27 -11.49
C GLN A 59 3.21 8.65 -10.81
N GLN A 60 3.53 8.69 -9.52
CA GLN A 60 3.70 9.95 -8.81
C GLN A 60 4.97 10.71 -9.23
N ILE A 61 6.11 10.03 -9.41
CA ILE A 61 7.35 10.69 -9.81
C ILE A 61 7.32 11.15 -11.26
N MET A 62 6.62 10.43 -12.14
CA MET A 62 6.43 10.84 -13.53
C MET A 62 5.52 12.07 -13.61
N ALA A 63 4.43 12.11 -12.84
CA ALA A 63 3.59 13.31 -12.75
C ALA A 63 4.36 14.54 -12.22
N PHE A 64 5.26 14.34 -11.25
CA PHE A 64 6.16 15.40 -10.81
C PHE A 64 7.14 15.82 -11.91
N ALA A 65 7.73 14.86 -12.62
CA ALA A 65 8.66 15.13 -13.72
C ALA A 65 7.98 15.95 -14.83
N ASP A 66 6.73 15.65 -15.15
CA ASP A 66 5.97 16.41 -16.15
C ASP A 66 5.64 17.82 -15.64
N TRP A 67 5.25 17.96 -14.37
CA TRP A 67 5.07 19.27 -13.74
C TRP A 67 6.34 20.13 -13.75
N VAL A 68 7.52 19.54 -13.52
CA VAL A 68 8.82 20.24 -13.59
C VAL A 68 9.13 20.71 -15.00
N LYS A 69 8.86 19.89 -16.02
CA LYS A 69 9.04 20.29 -17.43
C LYS A 69 8.11 21.43 -17.82
N GLU A 70 6.87 21.40 -17.36
CA GLU A 70 5.86 22.42 -17.64
C GLU A 70 6.17 23.73 -16.93
N THR A 71 6.56 23.68 -15.66
CA THR A 71 6.70 24.86 -14.78
C THR A 71 8.09 25.48 -14.85
N HIS A 72 9.14 24.67 -14.94
CA HIS A 72 10.53 25.13 -14.89
C HIS A 72 11.26 24.93 -16.23
N HIS A 73 10.63 24.30 -17.22
CA HIS A 73 11.24 24.01 -18.53
C HIS A 73 12.54 23.19 -18.43
N VAL A 74 12.64 22.33 -17.40
CA VAL A 74 13.80 21.48 -17.13
C VAL A 74 13.47 20.00 -17.39
N ASN A 75 14.39 19.30 -18.07
CA ASN A 75 14.33 17.86 -18.30
C ASN A 75 15.65 17.13 -17.94
N ASP A 76 16.57 17.83 -17.26
CA ASP A 76 17.85 17.27 -16.80
C ASP A 76 17.75 16.87 -15.32
N HIS A 77 17.94 15.59 -15.03
CA HIS A 77 17.83 15.06 -13.67
C HIS A 77 18.81 15.69 -12.66
N ALA A 78 19.98 16.15 -13.09
CA ALA A 78 20.98 16.73 -12.19
C ALA A 78 20.53 18.13 -11.72
N ILE A 79 19.89 18.88 -12.61
CA ILE A 79 19.28 20.17 -12.27
C ILE A 79 18.11 19.93 -11.31
N VAL A 80 17.23 18.97 -11.61
CA VAL A 80 16.11 18.64 -10.69
C VAL A 80 16.61 18.19 -9.33
N ALA A 81 17.71 17.42 -9.25
CA ALA A 81 18.29 17.00 -7.99
C ALA A 81 18.82 18.17 -7.16
N ALA A 82 19.42 19.19 -7.80
CA ALA A 82 19.90 20.39 -7.12
C ALA A 82 18.77 21.24 -6.50
N HIS A 83 17.58 21.21 -7.11
CA HIS A 83 16.39 21.94 -6.65
C HIS A 83 15.32 21.04 -6.01
N ALA A 84 15.68 19.80 -5.65
CA ALA A 84 14.71 18.77 -5.30
C ALA A 84 13.79 19.16 -4.13
N ASP A 85 14.33 19.77 -3.08
CA ASP A 85 13.55 20.18 -1.90
C ASP A 85 12.56 21.30 -2.24
N GLU A 86 13.04 22.33 -2.94
CA GLU A 86 12.27 23.50 -3.35
C GLU A 86 11.13 23.10 -4.28
N TRP A 87 11.43 22.41 -5.38
CA TRP A 87 10.45 22.06 -6.40
C TRP A 87 9.45 21.01 -5.92
N ALA A 88 9.88 20.04 -5.12
CA ALA A 88 8.94 19.11 -4.49
C ALA A 88 7.99 19.81 -3.52
N THR A 89 8.48 20.82 -2.78
CA THR A 89 7.66 21.63 -1.88
C THR A 89 6.64 22.45 -2.65
N GLN A 90 7.06 23.15 -3.71
CA GLN A 90 6.15 23.89 -4.60
C GLN A 90 5.09 22.98 -5.24
N TYR A 91 5.50 21.81 -5.74
CA TYR A 91 4.57 20.85 -6.32
C TYR A 91 3.53 20.35 -5.32
N LEU A 92 3.94 19.97 -4.10
CA LEU A 92 3.02 19.53 -3.06
C LEU A 92 2.08 20.66 -2.61
N GLN A 93 2.56 21.90 -2.56
CA GLN A 93 1.75 23.08 -2.25
C GLN A 93 0.65 23.30 -3.32
N ALA A 94 1.01 23.25 -4.60
CA ALA A 94 0.05 23.35 -5.70
C ALA A 94 -1.01 22.22 -5.66
N LEU A 95 -0.64 21.03 -5.20
CA LEU A 95 -1.58 19.91 -5.03
C LEU A 95 -2.51 20.09 -3.82
N ILE A 96 -2.03 20.73 -2.74
CA ILE A 96 -2.87 21.13 -1.61
C ILE A 96 -3.93 22.12 -2.08
N GLU A 97 -3.54 23.14 -2.84
CA GLU A 97 -4.44 24.16 -3.39
C GLU A 97 -5.47 23.57 -4.36
N LYS A 98 -5.08 22.54 -5.11
CA LYS A 98 -6.01 21.73 -5.95
C LYS A 98 -6.92 20.79 -5.16
N GLY A 99 -6.91 20.83 -3.83
CA GLY A 99 -7.78 20.03 -2.97
C GLY A 99 -7.48 18.54 -2.97
N ARG A 100 -6.23 18.11 -3.24
CA ARG A 100 -5.87 16.69 -3.18
C ARG A 100 -6.00 16.16 -1.75
N SER A 101 -6.49 14.93 -1.62
CA SER A 101 -6.72 14.33 -0.31
C SER A 101 -5.42 14.20 0.51
N PRO A 102 -5.49 14.26 1.87
CA PRO A 102 -4.33 14.04 2.72
C PRO A 102 -3.62 12.70 2.46
N TRP A 103 -4.36 11.66 2.09
CA TRP A 103 -3.81 10.34 1.77
C TRP A 103 -3.00 10.36 0.46
N THR A 104 -3.52 11.05 -0.56
CA THR A 104 -2.84 11.22 -1.85
C THR A 104 -1.56 12.02 -1.67
N LEU A 105 -1.60 13.14 -0.97
CA LEU A 105 -0.44 14.00 -0.72
C LEU A 105 0.68 13.26 0.02
N GLN A 106 0.35 12.46 1.04
CA GLN A 106 1.35 11.65 1.75
C GLN A 106 1.97 10.57 0.87
N THR A 107 1.19 9.99 -0.05
CA THR A 107 1.69 9.00 -1.02
C THR A 107 2.65 9.67 -2.01
N ILE A 108 2.29 10.84 -2.53
CA ILE A 108 3.13 11.64 -3.43
C ILE A 108 4.44 11.98 -2.73
N ARG A 109 4.39 12.56 -1.53
CA ARG A 109 5.61 12.89 -0.76
C ARG A 109 6.48 11.67 -0.51
N SER A 110 5.88 10.51 -0.23
CA SER A 110 6.64 9.26 -0.03
C SER A 110 7.33 8.78 -1.31
N ALA A 111 6.69 8.92 -2.46
CA ALA A 111 7.27 8.59 -3.76
C ALA A 111 8.40 9.56 -4.12
N LEU A 112 8.18 10.87 -3.94
CA LEU A 112 9.21 11.90 -4.13
C LEU A 112 10.44 11.61 -3.25
N ARG A 113 10.24 11.35 -1.96
CA ARG A 113 11.34 11.04 -1.03
C ARG A 113 12.08 9.75 -1.35
N MET A 114 11.41 8.79 -1.99
CA MET A 114 12.05 7.55 -2.41
C MET A 114 13.08 7.79 -3.52
N VAL A 115 12.85 8.78 -4.38
CA VAL A 115 13.69 9.07 -5.55
C VAL A 115 14.62 10.26 -5.29
N LEU A 116 14.11 11.33 -4.68
CA LEU A 116 14.83 12.60 -4.53
C LEU A 116 15.56 12.74 -3.19
N GLY A 117 15.28 11.85 -2.24
CA GLY A 117 15.91 11.86 -0.91
C GLY A 117 14.93 12.04 0.24
N ARG A 118 15.26 11.44 1.39
CA ARG A 118 14.34 11.28 2.53
C ARG A 118 13.84 12.59 3.14
N GLU A 119 14.67 13.63 3.11
CA GLU A 119 14.39 14.91 3.76
C GLU A 119 13.65 15.89 2.85
N VAL A 120 13.47 15.58 1.57
CA VAL A 120 12.75 16.42 0.61
C VAL A 120 11.35 16.78 1.14
N SER A 121 11.01 18.07 1.10
CA SER A 121 9.76 18.68 1.57
C SER A 121 9.47 18.46 3.06
N SER A 122 10.50 18.41 3.91
CA SER A 122 10.30 18.22 5.36
C SER A 122 9.77 19.47 6.07
N SER A 123 10.04 20.66 5.53
CA SER A 123 9.48 21.92 6.01
C SER A 123 7.96 22.03 5.77
N LEU A 124 7.45 21.38 4.72
CA LEU A 124 6.04 21.43 4.34
C LEU A 124 5.17 20.55 5.25
N LYS A 125 4.25 21.20 5.97
CA LYS A 125 3.21 20.53 6.77
C LYS A 125 2.04 20.12 5.89
N LEU A 126 1.98 18.84 5.55
CA LEU A 126 0.81 18.28 4.85
C LEU A 126 -0.42 18.22 5.77
N PRO A 127 -1.63 18.36 5.22
CA PRO A 127 -2.88 18.14 5.95
C PRO A 127 -2.88 16.81 6.71
N LYS A 128 -3.46 16.80 7.92
CA LYS A 128 -3.55 15.60 8.75
C LYS A 128 -4.57 14.60 8.17
N ARG A 129 -4.26 13.32 8.30
CA ARG A 129 -5.21 12.22 7.99
C ARG A 129 -6.06 11.99 9.24
N THR A 130 -7.37 12.09 9.09
CA THR A 130 -8.34 11.83 10.16
C THR A 130 -9.14 10.57 9.83
N ARG A 131 -9.63 9.85 10.85
CA ARG A 131 -10.38 8.60 10.64
C ARG A 131 -11.79 8.89 10.12
N GLU A 132 -12.30 10.05 10.49
CA GLU A 132 -13.62 10.61 10.16
C GLU A 132 -13.69 10.95 8.67
N ALA A 133 -12.58 11.38 8.06
CA ALA A 133 -12.49 11.67 6.63
C ALA A 133 -12.35 10.43 5.73
N ILE A 134 -12.31 9.22 6.30
CA ILE A 134 -12.25 7.97 5.52
C ILE A 134 -13.65 7.64 5.03
N THR A 135 -13.93 7.91 3.76
CA THR A 135 -15.21 7.58 3.10
C THR A 135 -15.18 6.23 2.39
N ARG A 136 -13.99 5.74 2.02
CA ARG A 136 -13.83 4.46 1.30
C ARG A 136 -14.40 3.30 2.11
N SER A 137 -15.17 2.43 1.43
CA SER A 137 -15.77 1.22 2.00
C SER A 137 -16.78 1.49 3.13
N ARG A 138 -17.27 2.72 3.27
CA ARG A 138 -18.36 3.08 4.19
C ARG A 138 -19.67 3.38 3.47
N LEU A 139 -19.57 3.82 2.22
CA LEU A 139 -20.69 4.17 1.37
C LEU A 139 -20.49 3.50 0.01
N PRO A 140 -21.58 3.17 -0.71
CA PRO A 140 -21.49 2.73 -2.09
C PRO A 140 -20.72 3.75 -2.93
N VAL A 141 -19.77 3.29 -3.72
CA VAL A 141 -18.99 4.12 -4.66
C VAL A 141 -19.25 3.70 -6.10
N LYS A 142 -18.92 4.56 -7.06
CA LYS A 142 -19.12 4.29 -8.49
C LYS A 142 -18.48 2.97 -8.95
N GLN A 143 -17.38 2.56 -8.32
CA GLN A 143 -16.69 1.31 -8.63
C GLN A 143 -17.49 0.06 -8.22
N ASP A 144 -18.45 0.18 -7.31
CA ASP A 144 -19.27 -0.95 -6.84
C ASP A 144 -20.38 -1.29 -7.84
N ALA A 145 -20.64 -0.45 -8.84
CA ALA A 145 -21.77 -0.57 -9.77
C ALA A 145 -21.79 -1.89 -10.56
N HIS A 146 -20.64 -2.52 -10.76
CA HIS A 146 -20.53 -3.79 -11.48
C HIS A 146 -20.65 -5.03 -10.58
N PHE A 147 -20.63 -4.86 -9.25
CA PHE A 147 -20.78 -5.96 -8.32
C PHE A 147 -22.26 -6.12 -7.94
N GLN A 148 -22.75 -7.35 -8.02
CA GLN A 148 -24.12 -7.71 -7.64
C GLN A 148 -24.07 -8.65 -6.43
N PRO A 149 -24.11 -8.12 -5.18
CA PRO A 149 -24.00 -8.92 -3.96
C PRO A 149 -25.02 -10.06 -3.87
N LYS A 150 -26.22 -9.84 -4.46
CA LYS A 150 -27.30 -10.83 -4.47
C LYS A 150 -26.93 -12.14 -5.16
N ASN A 151 -25.95 -12.14 -6.06
CA ASN A 151 -25.50 -13.35 -6.76
C ASN A 151 -24.47 -14.14 -5.94
N TRP A 152 -23.95 -13.55 -4.85
CA TRP A 152 -22.86 -14.12 -4.05
C TRP A 152 -23.13 -14.01 -2.54
N PRO A 153 -24.32 -14.40 -2.03
CA PRO A 153 -24.72 -14.15 -0.65
C PRO A 153 -23.77 -14.81 0.38
N GLU A 154 -23.36 -16.06 0.12
CA GLU A 154 -22.44 -16.81 1.00
C GLU A 154 -21.07 -16.14 1.11
N HIS A 155 -20.52 -15.66 -0.03
CA HIS A 155 -19.21 -15.01 -0.06
C HIS A 155 -19.23 -13.67 0.67
N VAL A 156 -20.34 -12.92 0.53
CA VAL A 156 -20.54 -11.66 1.24
C VAL A 156 -20.65 -11.90 2.74
N ARG A 157 -21.43 -12.92 3.16
CA ARG A 157 -21.57 -13.29 4.57
C ARG A 157 -20.22 -13.72 5.15
N PHE A 158 -19.49 -14.60 4.48
CA PHE A 158 -18.14 -15.01 4.88
C PHE A 158 -17.19 -13.81 5.05
N ALA A 159 -17.19 -12.90 4.09
CA ALA A 159 -16.35 -11.70 4.15
C ALA A 159 -16.71 -10.77 5.32
N GLN A 160 -18.01 -10.69 5.67
CA GLN A 160 -18.51 -9.91 6.81
C GLN A 160 -18.17 -10.57 8.15
N ALA A 161 -18.31 -11.89 8.24
CA ALA A 161 -18.07 -12.68 9.43
C ALA A 161 -16.60 -12.68 9.89
N ILE A 162 -15.64 -12.61 8.95
CA ILE A 162 -14.20 -12.74 9.28
C ILE A 162 -13.42 -11.45 9.06
N GLY A 163 -13.87 -10.57 8.15
CA GLY A 163 -13.21 -9.28 7.91
C GLY A 163 -11.79 -9.40 7.33
N LEU A 164 -11.52 -10.45 6.55
CA LEU A 164 -10.25 -10.64 5.85
C LEU A 164 -10.04 -9.61 4.75
N ARG A 165 -8.77 -9.34 4.41
CA ARG A 165 -8.47 -8.54 3.22
C ARG A 165 -8.77 -9.34 1.96
N TYR A 166 -9.13 -8.67 0.87
CA TYR A 166 -9.36 -9.31 -0.42
C TYR A 166 -8.28 -10.32 -0.84
N ALA A 167 -6.99 -9.96 -0.71
CA ALA A 167 -5.90 -10.86 -1.04
C ALA A 167 -5.80 -12.05 -0.07
N GLU A 168 -6.13 -11.84 1.21
CA GLU A 168 -6.16 -12.91 2.22
C GLU A 168 -7.32 -13.89 1.92
N MET A 169 -8.49 -13.39 1.52
CA MET A 169 -9.63 -14.22 1.11
C MET A 169 -9.37 -15.01 -0.16
N ARG A 170 -8.73 -14.39 -1.16
CA ARG A 170 -8.42 -15.04 -2.45
C ARG A 170 -7.52 -16.26 -2.27
N ASP A 171 -6.59 -16.19 -1.32
CA ASP A 171 -5.57 -17.23 -1.09
C ASP A 171 -6.01 -18.24 -0.01
N LEU A 172 -7.22 -18.09 0.54
CA LEU A 172 -7.73 -18.93 1.61
C LEU A 172 -8.18 -20.30 1.08
N ARG A 173 -7.94 -21.33 1.88
CA ARG A 173 -8.34 -22.72 1.65
C ARG A 173 -9.24 -23.23 2.78
N VAL A 174 -10.03 -24.27 2.51
CA VAL A 174 -10.83 -24.97 3.54
C VAL A 174 -9.95 -25.43 4.70
N GLY A 175 -8.77 -25.99 4.42
CA GLY A 175 -7.83 -26.45 5.44
C GLY A 175 -7.23 -25.34 6.33
N ASN A 176 -7.49 -24.07 6.03
CA ASN A 176 -7.11 -22.95 6.89
C ASN A 176 -8.15 -22.63 7.97
N VAL A 177 -9.34 -23.25 7.92
CA VAL A 177 -10.40 -23.07 8.91
C VAL A 177 -10.27 -24.16 9.98
N THR A 178 -10.26 -23.75 11.24
CA THR A 178 -10.12 -24.64 12.40
C THR A 178 -11.24 -24.39 13.39
N ILE A 179 -11.89 -25.46 13.83
CA ILE A 179 -12.87 -25.42 14.92
C ILE A 179 -12.10 -25.56 16.23
N MET A 180 -12.23 -24.55 17.09
CA MET A 180 -11.58 -24.51 18.39
C MET A 180 -12.35 -25.36 19.41
N PRO A 181 -11.72 -25.81 20.51
CA PRO A 181 -12.39 -26.63 21.53
C PRO A 181 -13.58 -25.95 22.21
N ASP A 182 -13.64 -24.63 22.22
CA ASP A 182 -14.74 -23.83 22.76
C ASP A 182 -15.90 -23.63 21.75
N GLY A 183 -15.81 -24.25 20.56
CA GLY A 183 -16.80 -24.14 19.49
C GLY A 183 -16.61 -22.92 18.58
N THR A 184 -15.67 -22.02 18.88
CA THR A 184 -15.37 -20.89 17.99
C THR A 184 -14.62 -21.35 16.74
N ILE A 185 -14.75 -20.58 15.66
CA ILE A 185 -14.06 -20.88 14.40
C ILE A 185 -12.91 -19.88 14.22
N SER A 186 -11.73 -20.41 13.92
CA SER A 186 -10.53 -19.65 13.64
C SER A 186 -10.07 -19.88 12.21
N VAL A 187 -9.63 -18.81 11.54
CA VAL A 187 -9.11 -18.84 10.18
C VAL A 187 -7.64 -18.45 10.19
N HIS A 188 -6.77 -19.38 9.79
CA HIS A 188 -5.35 -19.15 9.67
C HIS A 188 -5.01 -18.42 8.36
N VAL A 189 -4.49 -17.20 8.47
CA VAL A 189 -3.97 -16.44 7.34
C VAL A 189 -2.46 -16.58 7.32
N GLU A 190 -1.93 -17.34 6.36
CA GLU A 190 -0.47 -17.52 6.22
C GLU A 190 0.22 -16.22 5.74
N ASN A 191 -0.33 -15.60 4.70
CA ASN A 191 0.29 -14.47 3.99
C ASN A 191 -0.51 -13.17 4.13
N GLY A 192 -0.68 -12.71 5.36
CA GLY A 192 -1.34 -11.44 5.65
C GLY A 192 -0.52 -10.22 5.23
N LYS A 193 -1.09 -9.02 5.42
CA LYS A 193 -0.45 -7.75 5.01
C LYS A 193 1.00 -7.62 5.48
N GLY A 194 1.91 -7.54 4.50
CA GLY A 194 3.35 -7.38 4.74
C GLY A 194 4.09 -8.69 5.03
N GLY A 195 3.50 -9.85 4.66
CA GLY A 195 4.06 -11.17 4.89
C GLY A 195 3.89 -11.65 6.33
N LYS A 196 2.79 -11.26 6.98
CA LYS A 196 2.52 -11.60 8.38
C LYS A 196 1.46 -12.68 8.48
N SER A 197 1.79 -13.78 9.13
CA SER A 197 0.79 -14.75 9.53
C SER A 197 -0.05 -14.22 10.70
N ARG A 198 -1.32 -14.61 10.74
CA ARG A 198 -2.25 -14.35 11.87
C ARG A 198 -3.42 -15.31 11.84
N ASP A 199 -3.96 -15.60 13.01
CA ASP A 199 -5.27 -16.23 13.16
C ASP A 199 -6.35 -15.15 13.32
N VAL A 200 -7.51 -15.41 12.74
CA VAL A 200 -8.68 -14.52 12.81
C VAL A 200 -9.88 -15.34 13.24
N THR A 201 -10.45 -15.00 14.38
CA THR A 201 -11.68 -15.61 14.87
C THR A 201 -12.89 -15.07 14.09
N VAL A 202 -13.80 -15.96 13.71
CA VAL A 202 -15.11 -15.62 13.15
C VAL A 202 -15.91 -14.81 14.18
N LEU A 203 -16.68 -13.82 13.74
CA LEU A 203 -17.61 -13.09 14.61
C LEU A 203 -18.68 -14.03 15.16
N ALA A 204 -19.09 -13.81 16.41
CA ALA A 204 -20.15 -14.57 17.03
C ALA A 204 -21.44 -14.52 16.18
N ASP A 205 -22.16 -15.64 16.15
CA ASP A 205 -23.42 -15.89 15.44
C ASP A 205 -23.28 -16.28 13.96
N ASP A 206 -22.09 -16.20 13.37
CA ASP A 206 -21.83 -16.61 11.98
C ASP A 206 -21.24 -18.03 11.88
N GLU A 207 -20.92 -18.72 12.99
CA GLU A 207 -20.15 -19.96 12.98
C GLU A 207 -20.81 -21.09 12.17
N GLN A 208 -22.12 -21.30 12.34
CA GLN A 208 -22.84 -22.36 11.63
C GLN A 208 -22.85 -22.16 10.13
N ASP A 209 -22.96 -20.91 9.67
CA ASP A 209 -22.94 -20.57 8.26
C ASP A 209 -21.56 -20.86 7.65
N ILE A 210 -20.48 -20.54 8.37
CA ILE A 210 -19.12 -20.86 7.93
C ILE A 210 -18.89 -22.37 7.87
N LEU A 211 -19.40 -23.13 8.84
CA LEU A 211 -19.32 -24.60 8.82
C LEU A 211 -20.06 -25.19 7.62
N ALA A 212 -21.28 -24.74 7.35
CA ALA A 212 -22.06 -25.19 6.20
C ALA A 212 -21.35 -24.90 4.87
N MET A 213 -20.59 -23.80 4.78
CA MET A 213 -19.83 -23.47 3.59
C MET A 213 -18.65 -24.41 3.33
N ILE A 214 -18.05 -25.01 4.37
CA ILE A 214 -16.87 -25.89 4.24
C ILE A 214 -17.21 -27.38 4.34
N GLU A 215 -18.42 -27.71 4.77
CA GLU A 215 -18.86 -29.09 4.93
C GLU A 215 -18.75 -29.86 3.59
N GLY A 216 -18.12 -31.03 3.65
CA GLY A 216 -17.94 -31.92 2.49
C GLY A 216 -16.91 -31.43 1.45
N ARG A 217 -16.19 -30.32 1.70
CA ARG A 217 -15.14 -29.82 0.80
C ARG A 217 -13.76 -30.34 1.19
N GLU A 218 -12.92 -30.55 0.19
CA GLU A 218 -11.55 -30.99 0.41
C GLU A 218 -10.69 -29.85 0.98
N PRO A 219 -9.69 -30.14 1.86
CA PRO A 219 -8.86 -29.10 2.49
C PRO A 219 -8.11 -28.17 1.52
N ARG A 220 -7.96 -28.56 0.25
CA ARG A 220 -7.23 -27.80 -0.79
C ARG A 220 -8.13 -26.97 -1.71
N GLU A 221 -9.45 -27.08 -1.59
CA GLU A 221 -10.38 -26.14 -2.22
C GLU A 221 -10.20 -24.75 -1.59
#